data_AF-A0A143PWS2-F1
#
_entry.id   AF-A0A143PWS2-F1
#
_cell.length_a   1.000
_cell.length_b   1.000
_cell.length_c   1.000
_cell.angle_alpha   90.00
_cell.angle_beta   90.00
_cell.angle_gamma   90.00
#
_symmetry.space_group_name_H-M   'P 1'
#
loop_
_entity.id
_entity.type
_entity.pdbx_description
1 polymer ?
#
loop_
_entity_poly.entity_id
_entity_poly.type
_entity_poly.pdbx_seq_one_letter_code
_entity_poly.pdbx_strand_id
1 'polypeptide(L)' 'MPDENANHKCAHPSCVCEIPTTEKYCSDYCKSAPETEFRCYCQHPDCRKAQ' A
#
# COMPACT_ATOMS: atom_id res chain seq x y z
N MET A 1 9.22 11.20 -24.36
CA MET A 1 8.05 11.39 -23.48
C MET A 1 8.32 10.52 -22.27
N PRO A 2 8.60 11.07 -21.08
CA PRO A 2 8.93 10.24 -19.92
C PRO A 2 7.63 9.66 -19.36
N ASP A 3 7.52 8.34 -19.41
CA ASP A 3 6.42 7.52 -18.94
C ASP A 3 6.01 7.88 -17.50
N GLU A 4 4.98 8.73 -17.42
CA GLU A 4 3.71 8.43 -16.76
C GLU A 4 3.84 7.54 -15.52
N ASN A 5 4.03 8.20 -14.37
CA ASN A 5 3.76 7.73 -13.01
C ASN A 5 3.78 6.20 -12.82
N ALA A 6 4.98 5.61 -12.72
CA ALA A 6 5.15 4.26 -12.23
C ALA A 6 4.75 4.19 -10.74
N ASN A 7 3.45 4.03 -10.50
CA ASN A 7 2.88 3.66 -9.21
C ASN A 7 2.88 2.14 -9.11
N HIS A 8 3.17 1.59 -7.93
CA HIS A 8 3.14 0.15 -7.68
C HIS A 8 2.33 -0.15 -6.43
N LYS A 9 1.89 -1.40 -6.28
CA LYS A 9 1.16 -1.81 -5.09
C LYS A 9 2.06 -1.79 -3.86
N CYS A 10 1.52 -1.39 -2.72
CA CYS A 10 2.15 -1.50 -1.41
C CYS A 10 2.73 -2.90 -1.17
N ALA A 11 3.90 -2.98 -0.55
CA ALA A 11 4.56 -4.25 -0.24
C ALA A 11 3.77 -5.11 0.77
N HIS A 12 2.84 -4.53 1.51
CA HIS A 12 2.00 -5.28 2.45
C HIS A 12 0.98 -6.15 1.69
N PRO A 13 0.93 -7.49 1.93
CA PRO A 13 0.14 -8.42 1.11
C PRO A 13 -1.37 -8.14 1.15
N SER A 14 -1.89 -7.74 2.32
CA SER A 14 -3.31 -7.39 2.50
C SER A 14 -3.62 -5.92 2.13
N CYS A 15 -2.65 -5.19 1.57
CA CYS A 15 -2.80 -3.78 1.19
C CYS A 15 -2.91 -3.66 -0.33
N VAL A 16 -3.95 -2.95 -0.77
CA VAL A 16 -4.23 -2.70 -2.19
C VAL A 16 -3.88 -1.27 -2.62
N CYS A 17 -3.23 -0.49 -1.75
CA CYS A 17 -2.84 0.88 -2.06
C CYS A 17 -1.80 0.90 -3.17
N GLU A 18 -1.99 1.80 -4.12
CA GLU A 18 -0.98 2.14 -5.11
C GLU A 18 -0.11 3.29 -4.57
N ILE A 19 1.20 3.11 -4.58
CA ILE A 19 2.20 4.03 -4.04
C ILE A 19 3.28 4.34 -5.08
N PRO A 20 3.94 5.51 -4.99
CA PRO A 20 4.99 5.85 -5.93
C PRO A 20 6.15 4.85 -5.81
N THR A 21 6.81 4.54 -6.93
CA THR A 21 7.99 3.63 -6.99
C THR A 21 9.14 3.97 -6.05
N THR A 22 9.18 5.18 -5.51
CA THR A 22 10.13 5.61 -4.47
C THR A 22 9.81 5.08 -3.08
N GLU A 23 8.57 4.66 -2.80
CA GLU A 23 8.13 4.22 -1.47
C GLU A 23 7.70 2.75 -1.50
N LYS A 24 8.11 1.93 -0.53
CA LYS A 24 7.71 0.50 -0.49
C LYS A 24 6.38 0.24 0.21
N TYR A 25 5.98 1.15 1.07
CA TYR A 25 4.79 1.02 1.91
C TYR A 25 3.99 2.31 1.84
N CYS A 26 2.67 2.19 1.88
CA CYS A 26 1.77 3.35 1.81
C CYS A 26 1.69 4.13 3.13
N SER A 27 2.09 3.52 4.24
CA SER A 27 2.08 4.13 5.56
C SER A 27 3.02 3.38 6.50
N ASP A 28 3.36 4.02 7.63
CA ASP A 28 4.18 3.38 8.67
C ASP A 28 3.50 2.13 9.26
N TYR A 29 2.15 2.11 9.27
CA TYR A 29 1.38 0.90 9.59
C TYR A 29 1.79 -0.28 8.72
N CYS A 30 1.74 -0.15 7.40
CA CYS A 30 2.10 -1.24 6.48
C CYS A 30 3.58 -1.62 6.56
N LYS A 31 4.44 -0.69 6.97
CA LYS A 31 5.87 -0.93 7.17
C LYS A 31 6.15 -1.75 8.44
N SER A 32 5.37 -1.51 9.50
CA SER A 32 5.51 -2.18 10.80
C SER A 32 4.56 -3.36 11.01
N ALA A 33 3.53 -3.50 10.15
CA ALA A 33 2.55 -4.57 10.22
C ALA A 33 3.18 -5.90 9.77
N PRO A 34 2.95 -7.00 10.53
CA PRO A 34 3.41 -8.31 10.12
C PRO A 34 2.62 -8.80 8.90
N GLU A 35 3.29 -9.53 8.02
CA GLU A 35 2.70 -10.09 6.79
C GLU A 35 1.52 -11.05 7.07
N THR A 36 1.41 -11.55 8.30
CA THR A 36 0.30 -12.38 8.78
C THR A 36 -0.98 -11.60 9.08
N GLU A 37 -0.94 -10.26 9.07
CA GLU A 37 -2.14 -9.44 9.23
C GLU A 37 -3.04 -9.54 7.99
N PHE A 38 -4.16 -10.23 8.15
CA PHE A 38 -5.19 -10.37 7.11
C PHE A 38 -5.89 -9.07 6.74
N ARG A 39 -5.83 -8.03 7.59
CA ARG A 39 -6.48 -6.74 7.36
C ARG A 39 -5.46 -5.61 7.37
N CYS A 40 -5.61 -4.69 6.42
CA CYS A 40 -4.76 -3.51 6.34
C CYS A 40 -5.46 -2.31 6.97
N TYR A 41 -4.87 -1.75 8.03
CA TYR A 41 -5.39 -0.56 8.73
C TYR A 41 -4.63 0.73 8.40
N CYS A 42 -4.05 0.82 7.19
CA CYS A 42 -3.43 2.07 6.71
C CYS A 42 -4.41 3.23 6.51
N GLN A 43 -5.72 3.01 6.71
CA GLN A 43 -6.79 4.03 6.62
C GLN A 43 -6.90 4.74 5.25
N HIS A 44 -6.20 4.25 4.23
CA HIS A 44 -6.28 4.77 2.88
C HIS A 44 -7.61 4.43 2.21
N PRO A 45 -8.08 5.27 1.26
CA PRO A 45 -9.38 5.10 0.61
C PRO A 45 -9.55 3.72 -0.03
N ASP A 46 -8.52 3.20 -0.71
CA ASP A 46 -8.55 1.87 -1.31
C ASP A 46 -8.71 0.75 -0.28
N CYS A 47 -7.85 0.73 0.75
CA CYS A 47 -7.96 -0.27 1.81
C CYS A 47 -9.23 -0.11 2.66
N ARG A 48 -9.72 1.11 2.84
CA ARG A 48 -10.95 1.39 3.59
C ARG A 48 -12.20 0.93 2.85
N LYS A 49 -12.20 0.97 1.52
CA LYS A 49 -13.28 0.44 0.68
C LYS A 49 -13.30 -1.09 0.62
N ALA A 50 -12.16 -1.74 0.83
CA ALA A 50 -12.01 -3.19 0.76
C ALA A 50 -12.29 -3.92 2.10
N GLN A 51 -12.75 -3.21 3.14
CA GLN A 51 -13.09 -3.76 4.48
C GLN A 51 -14.55 -4.21 4.60
#